data_AF-A0A5J4TB64-F1
#
_entry.id   AF-A0A5J4TB64-F1
#
_cell.length_a   1.000
_cell.length_b   1.000
_cell.length_c   1.000
_cell.angle_alpha   90.00
_cell.angle_beta   90.00
_cell.angle_gamma   90.00
#
_symmetry.space_group_name_H-M   'P 1'
#
loop_
_entity.id
_entity.type
_entity.pdbx_description
1 polymer ?
#
loop_
_entity_poly.entity_id
_entity_poly.type
_entity_poly.pdbx_seq_one_letter_code
_entity_poly.pdbx_strand_id
1 'polypeptide(L)'
;PCICQKSEDEIFEPLWDRELRNGKMGTGLVVAREETSPLIKANGIQFINCDGIIQRIYMIRLHLSESERKHVESEERLRISESEKGEEERKWIQTELGKRNAEDKAGIAEQRMKDSEEQIVLIESRKKDEEQKRNQIQRKIKRLEIEYEYECFEAEIS
;
A
#
# COMPACT_ATOMS: atom_id res chain seq x y z
N PRO A 1 -41.15 -70.05 -16.93
CA PRO A 1 -39.68 -70.21 -16.82
C PRO A 1 -39.03 -70.09 -18.20
N CYS A 2 -38.18 -69.06 -18.32
CA CYS A 2 -37.24 -68.76 -19.42
C CYS A 2 -37.85 -68.45 -20.80
N ILE A 3 -38.25 -67.19 -20.96
CA ILE A 3 -38.34 -66.49 -22.25
C ILE A 3 -36.91 -66.06 -22.61
N CYS A 4 -36.33 -66.60 -23.68
CA CYS A 4 -35.12 -66.05 -24.30
C CYS A 4 -35.55 -65.25 -25.52
N GLN A 5 -35.65 -63.92 -25.35
CA GLN A 5 -35.85 -62.95 -26.42
C GLN A 5 -34.53 -62.70 -27.15
N LYS A 6 -34.61 -62.69 -28.49
CA LYS A 6 -33.59 -62.19 -29.41
C LYS A 6 -33.61 -60.66 -29.42
N SER A 7 -32.43 -60.03 -29.51
CA SER A 7 -32.15 -58.89 -30.41
C SER A 7 -30.69 -58.46 -30.15
N GLU A 8 -29.78 -58.95 -30.98
CA GLU A 8 -29.22 -58.20 -32.12
C GLU A 8 -28.05 -57.34 -31.67
N ASP A 9 -26.87 -57.91 -31.85
CA ASP A 9 -25.70 -57.14 -32.27
C ASP A 9 -26.15 -56.24 -33.44
N GLU A 10 -26.50 -55.00 -33.16
CA GLU A 10 -26.55 -53.96 -34.19
C GLU A 10 -25.11 -53.81 -34.70
N ILE A 11 -24.78 -54.63 -35.69
CA ILE A 11 -23.60 -54.52 -36.54
C ILE A 11 -23.59 -53.06 -36.98
N PHE A 12 -22.61 -52.30 -36.49
CA PHE A 12 -22.48 -50.88 -36.80
C PHE A 12 -22.46 -50.75 -38.33
N GLU A 13 -23.57 -50.29 -38.89
CA GLU A 13 -23.67 -50.04 -40.30
C GLU A 13 -23.08 -48.65 -40.54
N PRO A 14 -21.96 -48.56 -41.28
CA PRO A 14 -21.35 -47.27 -41.55
C PRO A 14 -22.36 -46.35 -42.25
N LEU A 15 -22.50 -45.11 -41.76
CA LEU A 15 -23.51 -44.17 -42.25
C LEU A 15 -23.47 -44.00 -43.78
N TRP A 16 -22.27 -44.07 -44.38
CA TRP A 16 -22.06 -44.01 -45.82
C TRP A 16 -22.70 -45.19 -46.59
N ASP A 17 -22.62 -46.43 -46.07
CA ASP A 17 -23.24 -47.60 -46.70
C ASP A 17 -24.76 -47.48 -46.70
N ARG A 18 -25.33 -46.98 -45.60
CA ARG A 18 -26.77 -46.70 -45.48
C ARG A 18 -27.22 -45.57 -46.41
N GLU A 19 -26.45 -44.49 -46.50
CA GLU A 19 -26.75 -43.33 -47.35
C GLU A 19 -26.65 -43.67 -48.84
N LEU A 20 -25.66 -44.48 -49.21
CA LEU A 20 -25.45 -44.94 -50.59
C LEU A 20 -26.63 -45.78 -51.09
N ARG A 21 -27.16 -46.70 -50.26
CA ARG A 21 -28.34 -47.51 -50.63
C ARG A 21 -29.61 -46.68 -50.79
N ASN A 22 -29.67 -45.53 -50.12
CA ASN A 22 -30.78 -44.58 -50.24
C ASN A 22 -30.59 -43.58 -51.40
N GLY A 23 -29.58 -43.79 -52.26
CA GLY A 23 -29.29 -42.91 -53.39
C GLY A 23 -28.78 -41.52 -52.98
N LYS A 24 -28.36 -41.35 -51.72
CA LYS A 24 -27.80 -40.10 -51.20
C LYS A 24 -26.28 -40.17 -51.22
N MET A 25 -25.63 -39.09 -51.63
CA MET A 25 -24.19 -38.97 -51.51
C MET A 25 -23.86 -38.85 -50.02
N GLY A 26 -23.31 -39.92 -49.44
CA GLY A 26 -23.06 -39.95 -48.01
C GLY A 26 -21.92 -39.03 -47.59
N THR A 27 -22.08 -38.34 -46.46
CA THR A 27 -21.07 -37.41 -45.90
C THR A 27 -20.41 -38.00 -44.64
N GLY A 28 -20.15 -39.30 -44.67
CA GLY A 28 -19.59 -40.03 -43.53
C GLY A 28 -18.12 -39.71 -43.26
N LEU A 29 -17.78 -39.46 -41.99
CA LEU A 29 -16.40 -39.41 -41.51
C LEU A 29 -15.89 -40.84 -41.26
N VAL A 30 -14.84 -41.25 -41.97
CA VAL A 30 -14.16 -42.53 -41.75
C VAL A 30 -12.89 -42.28 -40.94
N VAL A 31 -12.80 -42.87 -39.74
CA VAL A 31 -11.60 -42.80 -38.90
C VAL A 31 -10.90 -44.15 -38.95
N ALA A 32 -9.77 -44.22 -39.66
CA ALA A 32 -8.89 -45.37 -39.61
C ALA A 32 -7.90 -45.23 -38.43
N ARG A 33 -7.55 -46.36 -37.80
CA ARG A 33 -6.50 -46.45 -36.78
C ARG A 33 -5.33 -47.25 -37.36
N GLU A 34 -4.11 -46.90 -36.99
CA GLU A 34 -2.82 -47.48 -37.44
C GLU A 34 -2.35 -47.06 -38.86
N GLU A 35 -1.09 -47.35 -39.22
CA GLU A 35 -0.34 -46.90 -40.42
C GLU A 35 -0.97 -47.25 -41.79
N THR A 36 -2.17 -47.84 -41.79
CA THR A 36 -2.88 -48.16 -43.03
C THR A 36 -3.60 -46.93 -43.56
N SER A 37 -3.01 -46.34 -44.60
CA SER A 37 -3.70 -45.30 -45.39
C SER A 37 -5.00 -45.88 -45.95
N PRO A 38 -6.17 -45.28 -45.70
CA PRO A 38 -7.42 -45.84 -46.20
C PRO A 38 -7.38 -45.83 -47.73
N LEU A 39 -7.55 -47.00 -48.35
CA LEU A 39 -7.50 -47.20 -49.81
C LEU A 39 -8.78 -46.69 -50.51
N ILE A 40 -9.56 -45.81 -49.87
CA ILE A 40 -10.85 -45.34 -50.38
C ILE A 40 -10.61 -44.08 -51.22
N LYS A 41 -10.82 -44.20 -52.53
CA LYS A 41 -10.73 -43.09 -53.49
C LYS A 41 -12.12 -42.77 -54.01
N ALA A 42 -12.81 -41.83 -53.38
CA ALA A 42 -14.06 -41.24 -53.90
C ALA A 42 -13.92 -39.73 -54.04
N ASN A 43 -14.63 -39.15 -55.01
CA ASN A 43 -14.64 -37.70 -55.22
C ASN A 43 -15.19 -36.99 -53.99
N GLY A 44 -14.40 -36.09 -53.40
CA GLY A 44 -14.76 -35.33 -52.20
C GLY A 44 -14.20 -35.85 -50.88
N ILE A 45 -13.42 -36.94 -50.87
CA ILE A 45 -12.75 -37.43 -49.65
C ILE A 45 -11.51 -36.57 -49.35
N GLN A 46 -11.45 -36.03 -48.13
CA GLN A 46 -10.26 -35.37 -47.58
C GLN A 46 -9.70 -36.20 -46.44
N PHE A 47 -8.41 -36.55 -46.53
CA PHE A 47 -7.69 -37.22 -45.46
C PHE A 47 -7.13 -36.18 -44.49
N ILE A 48 -7.52 -36.28 -43.23
CA ILE A 48 -7.04 -35.41 -42.16
C ILE A 48 -6.13 -36.23 -41.26
N ASN A 49 -4.86 -35.82 -41.14
CA ASN A 49 -3.94 -36.42 -40.18
C ASN A 49 -4.31 -35.94 -38.76
N CYS A 50 -4.86 -36.85 -37.94
CA CYS A 50 -5.26 -36.57 -36.58
C CYS A 50 -4.07 -36.26 -35.65
N ASP A 51 -2.92 -36.91 -35.83
CA ASP A 51 -1.76 -36.76 -34.94
C ASP A 51 -1.21 -35.34 -34.97
N GLY A 52 -1.11 -34.75 -36.17
CA GLY A 52 -0.67 -33.36 -36.34
C GLY A 52 -1.65 -32.33 -35.80
N ILE A 53 -2.93 -32.66 -35.67
CA ILE A 53 -3.94 -31.79 -35.04
C ILE A 53 -3.88 -31.93 -33.53
N ILE A 54 -3.81 -33.16 -33.04
CA ILE A 54 -3.71 -33.47 -31.60
C ILE A 54 -2.45 -32.82 -31.02
N GLN A 55 -1.30 -32.96 -31.68
CA GLN A 55 -0.04 -32.35 -31.26
C GLN A 55 -0.13 -30.82 -31.18
N ARG A 56 -0.80 -30.17 -32.15
CA ARG A 56 -1.04 -28.73 -32.14
C ARG A 56 -1.93 -28.31 -30.97
N ILE A 57 -3.00 -29.05 -30.68
CA ILE A 57 -3.88 -28.78 -29.54
C ILE A 57 -3.10 -28.86 -28.23
N TYR A 58 -2.29 -29.91 -28.03
CA TYR A 58 -1.48 -30.06 -26.81
C TYR A 58 -0.44 -28.93 -26.67
N MET A 59 0.24 -28.54 -27.76
CA MET A 59 1.18 -27.42 -27.75
C MET A 59 0.51 -26.10 -27.36
N ILE A 60 -0.65 -25.80 -27.93
CA ILE A 60 -1.40 -24.57 -27.61
C ILE A 60 -1.78 -24.56 -26.12
N ARG A 61 -2.25 -25.69 -25.60
CA ARG A 61 -2.64 -25.83 -24.20
C ARG A 61 -1.46 -25.63 -23.24
N LEU A 62 -0.30 -26.20 -23.58
CA LEU A 62 0.94 -26.01 -22.82
C LEU A 62 1.36 -24.54 -22.77
N HIS A 63 1.41 -23.88 -23.93
CA HIS A 63 1.79 -22.46 -23.99
C HIS A 63 0.82 -21.55 -23.24
N LEU A 64 -0.49 -21.80 -23.34
CA LEU A 64 -1.50 -21.06 -22.57
C LEU A 64 -1.26 -21.23 -21.06
N SER A 65 -1.05 -22.46 -20.60
CA SER A 65 -0.81 -22.72 -19.17
C SER A 65 0.47 -22.07 -18.64
N GLU A 66 1.52 -21.98 -19.47
CA GLU A 66 2.77 -21.33 -19.10
C GLU A 66 2.63 -19.80 -19.10
N SER A 67 1.89 -19.25 -20.05
CA SER A 67 1.57 -17.82 -20.11
C SER A 67 0.70 -17.38 -18.94
N GLU A 68 -0.30 -18.17 -18.55
CA GLU A 68 -1.15 -17.89 -17.39
C GLU A 68 -0.32 -17.87 -16.10
N ARG A 69 0.59 -18.83 -15.91
CA ARG A 69 1.50 -18.84 -14.76
C ARG A 69 2.39 -17.60 -14.70
N LYS A 70 3.00 -17.21 -15.82
CA LYS A 70 3.84 -16.01 -15.92
C LYS A 70 3.05 -14.74 -15.64
N HIS A 71 1.80 -14.66 -16.13
CA HIS A 71 0.93 -13.52 -15.89
C HIS A 71 0.58 -13.38 -14.40
N VAL A 72 0.14 -14.48 -13.76
CA VAL A 72 -0.19 -14.50 -12.33
C VAL A 72 1.01 -14.10 -11.48
N GLU A 73 2.20 -14.63 -11.76
CA GLU A 73 3.43 -14.26 -11.04
C GLU A 73 3.78 -12.77 -11.20
N SER A 74 3.65 -12.22 -12.41
CA SER A 74 3.92 -10.80 -12.66
C SER A 74 2.91 -9.88 -11.97
N GLU A 75 1.64 -10.28 -11.93
CA GLU A 75 0.57 -9.53 -11.28
C GLU A 75 0.73 -9.52 -9.76
N GLU A 76 1.10 -10.66 -9.17
CA GLU A 76 1.40 -10.75 -7.74
C GLU A 76 2.59 -9.87 -7.35
N ARG A 77 3.67 -9.89 -8.15
CA ARG A 77 4.84 -9.02 -7.93
C ARG A 77 4.48 -7.53 -8.02
N LEU A 78 3.59 -7.14 -8.95
CA LEU A 78 3.10 -5.78 -9.06
C LEU A 78 2.30 -5.38 -7.81
N ARG A 79 1.38 -6.22 -7.34
CA ARG A 79 0.60 -5.96 -6.12
C ARG A 79 1.48 -5.78 -4.89
N ILE A 80 2.53 -6.59 -4.75
CA ILE A 80 3.49 -6.47 -3.65
C ILE A 80 4.22 -5.13 -3.75
N SER A 81 4.76 -4.79 -4.93
CA SER A 81 5.50 -3.54 -5.13
C SER A 81 4.63 -2.29 -4.91
N GLU A 82 3.38 -2.30 -5.35
CA GLU A 82 2.43 -1.21 -5.11
C GLU A 82 2.10 -1.07 -3.61
N SER A 83 1.98 -2.18 -2.89
CA SER A 83 1.71 -2.19 -1.45
C SER A 83 2.90 -1.63 -0.65
N GLU A 84 4.12 -2.06 -0.99
CA GLU A 84 5.37 -1.56 -0.38
C GLU A 84 5.53 -0.05 -0.58
N LYS A 85 5.29 0.44 -1.80
CA LYS A 85 5.34 1.87 -2.10
C LYS A 85 4.32 2.66 -1.26
N GLY A 86 3.10 2.16 -1.13
CA GLY A 86 2.07 2.79 -0.31
C GLY A 86 2.41 2.79 1.20
N GLU A 87 3.12 1.78 1.70
CA GLU A 87 3.59 1.74 3.07
C GLU A 87 4.72 2.74 3.33
N GLU A 88 5.67 2.86 2.40
CA GLU A 88 6.77 3.83 2.47
C GLU A 88 6.27 5.27 2.46
N GLU A 89 5.31 5.60 1.58
CA GLU A 89 4.67 6.92 1.55
C GLU A 89 3.97 7.25 2.88
N ARG A 90 3.25 6.30 3.48
CA ARG A 90 2.60 6.48 4.80
C ARG A 90 3.62 6.74 5.90
N LYS A 91 4.73 6.01 5.92
CA LYS A 91 5.81 6.19 6.91
C LYS A 91 6.47 7.57 6.77
N TRP A 92 6.67 8.03 5.54
CA TRP A 92 7.21 9.37 5.28
C TRP A 92 6.26 10.46 5.78
N ILE A 93 4.95 10.36 5.47
CA ILE A 93 3.93 11.31 5.94
C ILE A 93 3.89 11.36 7.48
N GLN A 94 3.91 10.20 8.15
CA GLN A 94 3.92 10.14 9.61
C GLN A 94 5.16 10.82 10.22
N THR A 95 6.33 10.61 9.60
CA THR A 95 7.58 11.20 10.05
C THR A 95 7.56 12.72 9.89
N GLU A 96 7.10 13.23 8.76
CA GLU A 96 7.03 14.68 8.51
C GLU A 96 6.00 15.39 9.40
N LEU A 97 4.85 14.76 9.67
CA LEU A 97 3.90 15.26 10.66
C LEU A 97 4.53 15.31 12.07
N GLY A 98 5.31 14.29 12.43
CA GLY A 98 6.03 14.24 13.69
C GLY A 98 7.03 15.40 13.85
N LYS A 99 7.81 15.71 12.81
CA LYS A 99 8.77 16.82 12.80
C LYS A 99 8.07 18.17 12.96
N ARG A 100 7.04 18.44 12.15
CA ARG A 100 6.30 19.71 12.22
C ARG A 100 5.70 19.94 13.61
N ASN A 101 5.11 18.89 14.20
CA ASN A 101 4.56 18.97 15.56
C ASN A 101 5.63 19.26 16.62
N ALA A 102 6.86 18.76 16.43
CA ALA A 102 7.98 19.05 17.33
C ALA A 102 8.47 20.49 17.16
N GLU A 103 8.57 20.98 15.92
CA GLU A 103 8.94 22.36 15.60
C GLU A 103 7.94 23.36 16.17
N ASP A 104 6.63 23.12 15.99
CA ASP A 104 5.57 23.98 16.55
C ASP A 104 5.66 24.05 18.09
N LYS A 105 5.85 22.89 18.74
CA LYS A 105 6.02 22.83 20.20
C LYS A 105 7.27 23.56 20.65
N ALA A 106 8.37 23.44 19.93
CA ALA A 106 9.62 24.16 20.22
C ALA A 106 9.43 25.66 20.07
N GLY A 107 8.78 26.12 18.99
CA GLY A 107 8.48 27.54 18.77
C GLY A 107 7.59 28.13 19.86
N ILE A 108 6.56 27.40 20.31
CA ILE A 108 5.71 27.82 21.43
C ILE A 108 6.52 27.92 22.73
N ALA A 109 7.41 26.95 23.00
CA ALA A 109 8.25 26.97 24.19
C ALA A 109 9.23 28.15 24.17
N GLU A 110 9.86 28.43 23.02
CA GLU A 110 10.78 29.55 22.84
C GLU A 110 10.09 30.89 23.10
N GLN A 111 8.88 31.09 22.55
CA GLN A 111 8.12 32.32 22.78
C GLN A 111 7.80 32.50 24.27
N ARG A 112 7.37 31.44 24.96
CA ARG A 112 7.10 31.51 26.41
C ARG A 112 8.33 31.85 27.23
N MET A 113 9.51 31.37 26.83
CA MET A 113 10.77 31.74 27.49
C MET A 113 11.07 33.21 27.29
N LYS A 114 10.95 33.73 26.06
CA LYS A 114 11.13 35.17 25.77
C LYS A 114 10.18 36.03 26.59
N ASP A 115 8.89 35.69 26.62
CA ASP A 115 7.89 36.42 27.41
C ASP A 115 8.23 36.40 28.92
N SER A 116 8.82 35.30 29.41
CA SER A 116 9.25 35.18 30.81
C SER A 116 10.52 35.99 31.09
N GLU A 117 11.48 36.00 30.18
CA GLU A 117 12.69 36.82 30.26
C GLU A 117 12.34 38.31 30.30
N GLU A 118 11.41 38.77 29.46
CA GLU A 118 10.91 40.15 29.47
C GLU A 118 10.27 40.52 30.82
N GLN A 119 9.47 39.61 31.40
CA GLN A 119 8.90 39.82 32.73
C GLN A 119 9.97 39.90 33.82
N ILE A 120 11.02 39.08 33.75
CA ILE A 120 12.13 39.11 34.71
C ILE A 120 12.83 40.48 34.64
N VAL A 121 13.12 40.98 33.44
CA VAL A 121 13.76 42.29 33.25
C VAL A 121 12.90 43.41 33.86
N LEU A 122 11.59 43.38 33.67
CA LEU A 122 10.66 44.34 34.28
C LEU A 122 10.70 44.29 35.82
N ILE A 123 10.74 43.08 36.40
CA ILE A 123 10.82 42.88 37.85
C ILE A 123 12.16 43.42 38.39
N GLU A 124 13.26 43.14 37.71
CA GLU A 124 14.59 43.62 38.10
C GLU A 124 14.68 45.16 38.09
N SER A 125 14.14 45.81 37.05
CA SER A 125 14.08 47.27 36.99
C SER A 125 13.30 47.84 38.17
N ARG A 126 12.10 47.28 38.45
CA ARG A 126 11.29 47.71 39.60
C ARG A 126 12.01 47.53 40.93
N LYS A 127 12.68 46.39 41.11
CA LYS A 127 13.43 46.09 42.34
C LYS A 127 14.57 47.10 42.54
N LYS A 128 15.26 47.48 41.46
CA LYS A 128 16.34 48.49 41.50
C LYS A 128 15.81 49.87 41.90
N ASP A 129 14.65 50.27 41.38
CA ASP A 129 13.99 51.53 41.78
C ASP A 129 13.57 51.51 43.26
N GLU A 130 13.02 50.40 43.74
CA GLU A 130 12.65 50.23 45.15
C GLU A 130 13.88 50.25 46.07
N GLU A 131 14.97 49.61 45.67
CA GLU A 131 16.24 49.63 46.39
C GLU A 131 16.83 51.04 46.45
N GLN A 132 16.79 51.79 45.35
CA GLN A 132 17.22 53.19 45.33
C GLN A 132 16.39 54.06 46.28
N LYS A 133 15.06 53.87 46.31
CA LYS A 133 14.18 54.57 47.25
C LYS A 133 14.51 54.22 48.70
N ARG A 134 14.73 52.95 49.02
CA ARG A 134 15.15 52.50 50.37
C ARG A 134 16.46 53.15 50.80
N ASN A 135 17.45 53.15 49.91
CA ASN A 135 18.75 53.79 50.16
C ASN A 135 18.61 55.30 50.38
N GLN A 136 17.72 55.97 49.64
CA GLN A 136 17.45 57.40 49.84
C GLN A 136 16.78 57.67 51.20
N ILE A 137 15.84 56.84 51.62
CA ILE A 137 15.18 56.94 52.93
C ILE A 137 16.19 56.72 54.05
N GLN A 138 17.01 55.67 53.99
CA GLN A 138 18.04 55.42 55.01
C GLN A 138 19.01 56.61 55.17
N ARG A 139 19.42 57.25 54.06
CA ARG A 139 20.25 58.47 54.10
C ARG A 139 19.53 59.66 54.76
N LYS A 140 18.21 59.79 54.56
CA LYS A 140 17.42 60.83 55.23
C LYS A 140 17.30 60.57 56.73
N ILE A 141 17.00 59.33 57.13
CA ILE A 141 16.94 58.93 58.54
C ILE A 141 18.26 59.22 59.23
N LYS A 142 19.39 58.77 58.65
CA LYS A 142 20.71 59.02 59.23
C LYS A 142 21.05 60.50 59.39
N ARG A 143 20.59 61.36 58.48
CA ARG A 143 20.77 62.81 58.61
C ARG A 143 19.94 63.39 59.76
N LEU A 144 18.68 62.97 59.87
CA LEU A 144 17.80 63.40 60.95
C LEU A 144 18.30 62.93 62.32
N GLU A 145 18.86 61.72 62.41
CA GLU A 145 19.49 61.21 63.63
C GLU A 145 20.67 62.10 64.07
N ILE A 146 21.55 62.48 63.14
CA ILE A 146 22.68 63.37 63.42
C ILE A 146 22.20 64.77 63.83
N GLU A 147 21.20 65.32 63.14
CA GLU A 147 20.62 66.64 63.44
C GLU A 147 19.99 66.65 64.83
N TYR A 148 19.25 65.61 65.19
CA TYR A 148 18.68 65.43 66.52
C TYR A 148 19.76 65.29 67.62
N GLU A 149 20.81 64.49 67.39
CA GLU A 149 21.92 64.37 68.34
C GLU A 149 22.61 65.71 68.58
N TYR A 150 22.77 66.53 67.53
CA TYR A 150 23.37 67.86 67.62
C TYR A 150 22.48 68.84 68.40
N GLU A 151 21.17 68.87 68.12
CA GLU A 151 20.20 69.69 68.86
C GLU A 151 20.16 69.35 70.36
N CYS A 152 20.20 68.05 70.69
CA CYS A 152 20.27 67.60 72.09
C CYS A 152 21.55 68.08 72.79
N PHE A 153 22.70 68.03 72.10
CA PHE A 153 23.97 68.48 72.66
C PHE A 153 24.01 70.00 72.90
N GLU A 154 23.50 70.82 71.97
CA GLU A 154 23.43 72.28 72.18
C GLU A 154 22.50 72.66 73.34
N ALA A 155 21.40 71.93 73.54
CA ALA A 155 20.46 72.15 74.64
C ALA A 155 21.04 71.81 76.02
N GLU A 156 22.01 70.89 76.12
CA GLU A 156 22.66 70.53 77.39
C GLU A 156 23.74 71.54 77.84
N ILE A 157 24.23 72.39 76.95
CA ILE A 157 25.34 73.33 77.20
C ILE A 157 24.84 74.78 77.38
N SER A 158 23.56 75.06 77.09
CA SER A 158 22.89 76.35 77.36
C SER A 158 22.23 76.41 78.73
#